data_AF-A0A7Y3PKJ5-F1
#
_entry.id   AF-A0A7Y3PKJ5-F1
#
_cell.length_a   1.000
_cell.length_b   1.000
_cell.length_c   1.000
_cell.angle_alpha   90.00
_cell.angle_beta   90.00
_cell.angle_gamma   90.00
#
_symmetry.space_group_name_H-M   'P 1'
#
loop_
_entity.id
_entity.type
_entity.pdbx_description
1 polymer ?
#
loop_
_entity_poly.entity_id
_entity_poly.type
_entity_poly.pdbx_seq_one_letter_code
_entity_poly.pdbx_strand_id
1 'polypeptide(L)' 'MAEIVTITGLDDLKSRLGQEVGSSDWHQVTQEQVNLFADATGDHQWIHVDPGRAKDGPLG' A
#
# COMPACT_ATOMS: atom_id res chain seq x y z
N MET A 1 -10.10 -12.99 -9.51
CA MET A 1 -11.01 -12.49 -8.45
C MET A 1 -10.71 -13.32 -7.23
N ALA A 2 -9.98 -12.77 -6.26
CA ALA A 2 -9.78 -13.43 -4.97
C ALA A 2 -11.14 -13.66 -4.29
N GLU A 3 -11.26 -14.73 -3.51
CA GLU A 3 -12.47 -15.02 -2.75
C GLU A 3 -12.64 -13.98 -1.64
N ILE A 4 -13.78 -13.30 -1.60
CA ILE A 4 -14.08 -12.31 -0.57
C ILE A 4 -14.51 -13.05 0.69
N VAL A 5 -13.72 -12.92 1.75
CA VAL A 5 -14.08 -13.44 3.08
C VAL A 5 -14.89 -12.38 3.82
N THR A 6 -16.19 -12.60 3.96
CA THR A 6 -17.06 -11.79 4.82
C THR A 6 -17.02 -12.33 6.25
N ILE A 7 -16.52 -11.54 7.19
CA ILE A 7 -16.45 -11.87 8.61
C ILE A 7 -17.53 -11.10 9.37
N THR A 8 -18.42 -11.80 10.08
CA THR A 8 -19.56 -11.20 10.77
C THR A 8 -19.39 -11.25 12.28
N GLY A 9 -18.88 -10.16 12.85
CA GLY A 9 -18.73 -9.98 14.29
C GLY A 9 -17.49 -10.64 14.89
N LEU A 10 -17.32 -10.47 16.21
CA LEU A 10 -16.09 -10.82 16.91
C LEU A 10 -15.84 -12.33 17.01
N ASP A 11 -16.89 -13.14 17.14
CA ASP A 11 -16.71 -14.58 17.33
C ASP A 11 -16.32 -15.29 16.02
N ASP A 12 -16.89 -14.88 14.88
CA ASP A 12 -16.44 -15.31 13.55
C ASP A 12 -14.99 -14.89 13.29
N LEU A 13 -14.63 -13.64 13.62
CA LEU A 13 -13.24 -13.16 13.50
C LEU A 13 -12.26 -14.02 14.33
N LYS A 14 -12.61 -14.32 15.59
CA LYS A 14 -11.77 -15.17 16.46
C LYS A 14 -11.62 -16.59 15.93
N SER A 15 -12.66 -17.14 15.31
CA SER A 15 -12.63 -18.49 14.75
C SER A 15 -11.60 -18.65 13.61
N ARG A 16 -11.15 -17.52 13.03
CA ARG A 16 -10.21 -17.46 11.91
C ARG A 16 -8.77 -17.17 12.32
N LEU A 17 -8.46 -17.16 13.62
CA LEU A 17 -7.09 -16.97 14.09
C LEU A 17 -6.14 -18.01 13.46
N GLY A 18 -5.07 -17.51 12.83
CA GLY A 18 -4.09 -18.34 12.13
C GLY A 18 -4.49 -18.77 10.70
N GLN A 19 -5.65 -18.37 10.21
CA GLN A 19 -6.08 -18.61 8.82
C GLN A 19 -5.76 -17.42 7.93
N GLU A 20 -5.39 -17.68 6.67
CA GLU A 20 -5.27 -16.66 5.65
C GLU A 20 -6.66 -16.17 5.21
N VAL A 21 -6.84 -14.85 5.07
CA VAL A 21 -8.13 -14.23 4.69
C VAL A 21 -8.18 -13.77 3.24
N GLY A 22 -7.17 -14.15 2.46
CA GLY A 22 -7.02 -13.83 1.04
C GLY A 22 -5.98 -12.74 0.78
N SER A 23 -5.80 -12.47 -0.52
CA SER A 23 -4.95 -11.40 -1.05
C SER A 23 -5.80 -10.40 -1.83
N SER A 24 -5.36 -9.14 -1.86
CA SER A 24 -5.98 -8.14 -2.74
C SER A 24 -5.60 -8.39 -4.19
N ASP A 25 -6.34 -7.77 -5.11
CA ASP A 25 -5.85 -7.59 -6.47
C ASP A 25 -4.60 -6.68 -6.47
N TRP A 26 -3.89 -6.65 -7.61
CA TRP A 26 -2.77 -5.74 -7.81
C TRP A 26 -3.23 -4.28 -7.66
N HIS A 27 -2.49 -3.52 -6.86
CA HIS A 27 -2.71 -2.08 -6.67
C HIS A 27 -1.59 -1.29 -7.36
N GLN A 28 -1.97 -0.40 -8.28
CA GLN A 28 -1.00 0.52 -8.90
C GLN A 28 -0.69 1.65 -7.94
N VAL A 29 0.58 1.77 -7.55
CA VAL A 29 1.08 2.93 -6.80
C VAL A 29 1.34 4.08 -7.78
N THR A 30 0.68 5.22 -7.58
CA THR A 30 0.85 6.40 -8.44
C THR A 30 1.77 7.44 -7.80
N GLN A 31 2.37 8.30 -8.62
CA GLN A 31 3.19 9.41 -8.12
C GLN A 31 2.38 10.37 -7.24
N GLU A 32 1.09 10.56 -7.54
CA GLU A 32 0.20 11.40 -6.73
C GLU A 32 0.05 10.83 -5.31
N GLN A 33 -0.12 9.52 -5.16
CA GLN A 33 -0.18 8.87 -3.85
C GLN A 33 1.13 9.03 -3.06
N VAL A 34 2.28 8.93 -3.74
CA VAL A 34 3.59 9.16 -3.12
C VAL A 34 3.73 10.61 -2.66
N ASN A 35 3.34 11.58 -3.48
CA ASN A 35 3.38 13.00 -3.13
C ASN A 35 2.46 13.33 -1.94
N LEU A 36 1.23 12.81 -1.93
CA LEU A 36 0.31 12.99 -0.80
C LEU A 36 0.85 12.38 0.49
N PHE A 37 1.55 11.23 0.41
CA PHE A 37 2.20 10.63 1.56
C PHE A 37 3.37 11.49 2.08
N ALA A 38 4.18 12.04 1.18
CA ALA A 38 5.24 13.00 1.52
C ALA A 38 4.67 14.23 2.23
N ASP A 39 3.58 14.81 1.72
CA ASP A 39 2.90 15.96 2.33
C ASP A 39 2.34 15.63 3.73
N ALA A 40 1.79 14.43 3.91
CA ALA A 40 1.23 13.99 5.18
C ALA A 40 2.30 13.73 6.26
N THR A 41 3.50 13.31 5.84
CA THR A 41 4.57 12.87 6.76
C THR A 41 5.70 13.88 6.91
N GLY A 42 5.79 14.85 5.99
CA GLY A 42 6.94 15.75 5.86
C GLY A 42 8.18 15.12 5.24
N ASP A 43 8.08 13.89 4.73
CA ASP A 43 9.19 13.22 4.04
C ASP A 43 9.19 13.53 2.54
N HIS A 44 9.79 14.66 2.20
CA HIS A 44 10.01 15.09 0.82
C HIS A 44 11.41 14.71 0.32
N GLN A 45 12.00 13.59 0.76
CA GLN A 45 13.27 13.15 0.19
C GLN A 45 13.14 13.02 -1.33
N TRP A 46 14.10 13.59 -2.06
CA TRP A 46 14.01 13.79 -3.52
C TRP A 46 13.77 12.50 -4.32
N ILE A 47 14.19 11.34 -3.80
CA ILE A 47 13.93 10.05 -4.44
C ILE A 47 12.44 9.70 -4.50
N HIS A 48 11.60 10.33 -3.68
CA HIS A 48 10.16 10.11 -3.63
C HIS A 48 9.38 11.09 -4.51
N VAL A 49 9.79 12.36 -4.53
CA VAL A 49 8.95 13.47 -5.04
C VAL A 49 9.50 14.20 -6.27
N ASP A 50 10.75 13.93 -6.66
CA ASP A 50 11.36 14.51 -7.85
C ASP A 50 11.71 13.40 -8.86
N PRO A 51 10.78 13.04 -9.78
CA PRO A 51 11.02 11.99 -10.76
C PRO A 51 12.19 12.29 -11.70
N GLY A 52 12.44 13.57 -12.00
CA GLY A 52 13.53 13.97 -12.88
C GLY A 52 14.88 13.67 -12.26
N ARG A 53 15.04 14.02 -10.97
CA ARG A 53 16.26 13.71 -10.22
C ARG A 53 16.35 12.24 -9.83
N ALA A 54 15.23 11.60 -9.50
CA ALA A 54 15.15 10.17 -9.16
C ALA A 54 15.67 9.29 -10.30
N LYS A 55 15.31 9.63 -11.54
CA LYS A 55 15.73 8.95 -12.77
C LYS A 55 17.24 8.74 -12.90
N ASP A 56 18.02 9.75 -12.53
CA ASP A 56 19.48 9.70 -12.62
C ASP A 56 20.13 9.21 -11.31
N GLY A 57 19.30 8.79 -10.35
CA GLY A 57 19.68 8.32 -9.03
C GLY A 57 19.91 6.80 -8.96
N PRO A 58 20.23 6.28 -7.76
CA PRO A 58 20.54 4.87 -7.58
C PRO A 58 19.34 3.92 -7.77
N LEU A 59 18.13 4.45 -7.91
CA LEU A 59 16.88 3.68 -8.03
C LEU A 59 16.30 3.69 -9.46
N GLY A 60 16.88 4.52 -10.35
CA GLY A 60 16.63 4.51 -11.79
C GLY A 60 15.66 5.55 -12.32
#